data_AF-A0A087D3Q6-F1
#
_entry.id   AF-A0A087D3Q6-F1
#
_cell.length_a   1.000
_cell.length_b   1.000
_cell.length_c   1.000
_cell.angle_alpha   90.00
_cell.angle_beta   90.00
_cell.angle_gamma   90.00
#
_symmetry.space_group_name_H-M   'P 1'
#
loop_
_entity.id
_entity.type
_entity.pdbx_description
1 polymer ?
#
loop_
_entity_poly.entity_id
_entity_poly.type
_entity_poly.pdbx_seq_one_letter_code
_entity_poly.pdbx_strand_id
1 'polypeptide(L)'
;MSDFSERDRQLMALVGLTEEQVLADERMAESETVPDDLTGRVHYGLHLTEPDEQMVSVSVRMPKSTLDGLTAMARRYHISRSEYMRRKLAGAI
;
A
#
# COMPACT_ATOMS: atom_id res chain seq x y z
N MET A 1 -3.91 22.36 23.73
CA MET A 1 -2.50 22.26 23.32
C MET A 1 -1.90 21.18 24.19
N SER A 2 -1.52 20.05 23.60
CA SER A 2 -0.87 18.97 24.34
C SER A 2 0.50 19.48 24.79
N ASP A 3 0.78 19.40 26.09
CA ASP A 3 2.04 19.89 26.65
C ASP A 3 3.04 18.72 26.60
N PHE A 4 4.07 18.83 25.76
CA PHE A 4 5.06 17.76 25.59
C PHE A 4 5.77 17.48 26.93
N SER A 5 5.78 16.21 27.35
CA SER A 5 6.53 15.82 28.55
C SER A 5 8.04 15.87 28.29
N GLU A 6 8.83 15.87 29.37
CA GLU A 6 10.30 15.81 29.25
C GLU A 6 10.77 14.55 28.51
N ARG A 7 10.05 13.44 28.66
CA ARG A 7 10.29 12.20 27.91
C ARG A 7 10.01 12.37 26.42
N ASP A 8 8.95 13.09 26.05
CA ASP A 8 8.61 13.32 24.64
C ASP A 8 9.68 14.18 23.96
N ARG A 9 10.18 15.20 24.66
CA ARG A 9 11.30 16.03 24.16
C ARG A 9 12.57 15.21 23.95
N GLN A 10 12.87 14.29 24.87
CA GLN A 10 14.01 13.38 24.70
C GLN A 10 13.82 12.45 23.50
N LEU A 11 12.61 11.90 23.29
CA LEU A 11 12.30 11.05 22.14
C LEU A 11 12.41 11.83 20.82
N MET A 12 11.87 13.04 20.75
CA MET A 12 11.96 13.90 19.58
C MET A 12 13.42 14.25 19.24
N ALA A 13 14.24 14.56 20.25
CA ALA A 13 15.66 14.84 20.06
C ALA A 13 16.43 13.62 19.51
N LEU A 14 16.07 12.39 19.91
CA LEU A 14 16.72 11.17 19.42
C LEU A 14 16.51 10.93 17.91
N VAL A 15 15.35 11.34 17.39
CA VAL A 15 15.01 11.19 15.96
C VAL A 15 15.18 12.48 15.16
N GLY A 16 15.64 13.57 15.81
CA GLY A 16 15.89 14.86 15.17
C GLY A 16 14.62 15.64 14.79
N LEU A 17 13.53 15.45 15.52
CA LEU A 17 12.26 16.14 15.29
C LEU A 17 12.09 17.35 16.22
N THR A 18 11.41 18.38 15.73
CA THR A 18 11.00 19.54 16.54
C THR A 18 9.55 19.42 17.00
N GLU A 19 9.20 20.11 18.09
CA GLU A 19 7.81 20.17 18.58
C GLU A 19 6.84 20.69 17.50
N GLU A 20 7.28 21.67 16.71
CA GLU A 20 6.50 22.24 15.61
C GLU A 20 6.21 21.23 14.50
N GLN A 21 7.20 20.38 14.15
CA GLN A 21 7.02 19.30 13.18
C GLN A 21 6.04 18.25 13.68
N VAL A 22 6.19 17.82 14.94
CA VAL A 22 5.28 16.83 15.53
C VAL A 22 3.84 17.34 15.60
N LEU A 23 3.63 18.61 15.95
CA LEU A 23 2.29 19.22 15.93
C LEU A 23 1.72 19.41 14.51
N ALA A 24 2.58 19.57 13.49
CA ALA A 24 2.14 19.62 12.10
C ALA A 24 1.73 18.23 11.61
N ASP A 25 2.53 17.21 11.94
CA ASP A 25 2.29 15.81 11.57
C ASP A 25 1.06 15.25 12.30
N GLU A 26 0.87 15.56 13.59
CA GLU A 26 -0.34 15.22 14.37
C GLU A 26 -1.59 15.78 13.70
N ARG A 27 -1.58 17.09 13.36
CA ARG A 27 -2.71 17.72 12.67
C ARG A 27 -2.99 17.13 11.29
N MET A 28 -1.95 16.68 10.60
CA MET A 28 -2.09 16.02 9.31
C MET A 28 -2.69 14.63 9.47
N ALA A 29 -2.18 13.83 10.41
CA ALA A 29 -2.65 12.47 10.70
C ALA A 29 -4.07 12.41 11.28
N GLU A 30 -4.49 13.44 12.02
CA GLU A 30 -5.85 13.55 12.54
C GLU A 30 -6.85 14.14 11.51
N SER A 31 -6.36 14.62 10.37
CA SER A 31 -7.20 15.25 9.36
C SER A 31 -7.91 14.21 8.49
N GLU A 32 -9.23 14.11 8.62
CA GLU A 32 -10.03 13.27 7.71
C GLU A 32 -10.13 13.84 6.27
N THR A 33 -9.66 15.06 6.05
CA THR A 33 -9.80 15.78 4.77
C THR A 33 -8.49 16.01 4.04
N VAL A 34 -7.36 15.91 4.74
CA VAL A 34 -6.01 16.02 4.16
C VAL A 34 -5.44 14.61 4.10
N PRO A 35 -5.02 14.12 2.93
CA PRO A 35 -4.34 12.83 2.84
C PRO A 35 -3.04 12.89 3.63
N ASP A 36 -2.99 12.21 4.78
CA ASP A 36 -1.74 11.78 5.36
C ASP A 36 -1.30 10.53 4.58
N ASP A 37 -0.10 10.52 4.01
CA ASP A 37 0.41 9.32 3.31
C ASP A 37 0.74 8.17 4.30
N LEU A 38 0.28 8.24 5.56
CA LEU A 38 0.49 7.20 6.58
C LEU A 38 -0.36 5.97 6.28
N THR A 39 -1.55 6.19 5.72
CA THR A 39 -2.36 5.14 5.09
C THR A 39 -2.15 5.19 3.58
N GLY A 40 -1.01 4.66 3.12
CA GLY A 40 -0.65 4.66 1.69
C GLY A 40 -1.80 4.19 0.80
N ARG A 41 -1.87 4.73 -0.42
CA ARG A 41 -2.91 4.35 -1.41
C ARG A 41 -2.99 2.84 -1.52
N VAL A 42 -4.12 2.27 -1.11
CA VAL A 42 -4.39 0.84 -1.31
C VAL A 42 -4.58 0.63 -2.81
N HIS A 43 -3.49 0.30 -3.50
CA HIS A 43 -3.52 -0.01 -4.92
C HIS A 43 -4.19 -1.38 -5.11
N TYR A 44 -5.48 -1.35 -5.42
CA TYR A 44 -6.26 -2.54 -5.78
C TYR A 44 -5.79 -3.20 -7.11
N GLY A 45 -4.85 -2.59 -7.85
CA GLY A 45 -4.29 -3.10 -9.11
C GLY A 45 -2.76 -3.02 -9.21
N LEU A 46 -2.20 -3.48 -10.33
CA LEU A 46 -0.75 -3.46 -10.59
C LEU A 46 -0.33 -2.00 -10.79
N HIS A 47 0.30 -1.43 -9.78
CA HIS A 47 0.78 -0.04 -9.72
C HIS A 47 1.90 0.29 -10.73
N LEU A 48 2.40 -0.71 -11.45
CA LEU A 48 3.36 -0.57 -12.55
C LEU A 48 2.70 -0.35 -13.91
N THR A 49 1.36 -0.31 -13.98
CA THR A 49 0.65 -0.10 -15.26
C THR A 49 0.67 1.38 -15.57
N GLU A 50 1.17 1.76 -16.75
CA GLU A 50 1.09 3.15 -17.20
C GLU A 50 -0.39 3.53 -17.42
N PRO A 51 -0.84 4.72 -16.99
CA PRO A 51 -2.27 5.10 -17.01
C PRO A 51 -2.95 4.99 -18.38
N ASP A 52 -2.19 5.11 -19.47
CA ASP A 52 -2.67 5.15 -20.86
C ASP A 52 -2.23 3.92 -21.69
N GLU A 53 -1.77 2.86 -21.04
CA GLU A 53 -1.33 1.65 -21.76
C GLU A 53 -2.52 0.86 -22.32
N GLN A 54 -2.42 0.48 -23.60
CA GLN A 54 -3.48 -0.32 -24.24
C GLN A 54 -3.48 -1.76 -23.71
N MET A 55 -4.57 -2.13 -23.05
CA MET A 55 -4.77 -3.47 -22.52
C MET A 55 -5.22 -4.43 -23.62
N VAL A 56 -4.49 -5.54 -23.79
CA VAL A 56 -4.88 -6.65 -24.67
C VAL A 56 -5.44 -7.85 -23.89
N SER A 57 -6.34 -8.61 -24.50
CA SER A 57 -6.88 -9.84 -23.88
C SER A 57 -6.03 -11.06 -24.24
N VAL A 58 -5.71 -11.87 -23.23
CA VAL A 58 -4.98 -13.13 -23.40
C VAL A 58 -5.83 -14.26 -22.83
N SER A 59 -6.06 -15.31 -23.63
CA SER A 59 -6.76 -16.53 -23.19
C SER A 59 -5.76 -17.68 -23.06
N VAL A 60 -5.67 -18.29 -21.89
CA VAL A 60 -4.75 -19.40 -21.61
C VAL A 60 -5.56 -20.63 -21.17
N ARG A 61 -5.21 -21.80 -21.71
CA ARG A 61 -5.74 -23.08 -21.20
C ARG A 61 -4.76 -23.67 -20.21
N MET A 62 -5.27 -24.15 -19.08
CA MET A 62 -4.47 -24.80 -18.05
C MET A 62 -5.29 -25.85 -17.31
N PRO A 63 -4.63 -26.82 -16.65
CA PRO A 63 -5.30 -27.78 -15.79
C PRO A 63 -6.05 -27.11 -14.64
N LYS A 64 -7.19 -27.68 -14.25
CA LYS A 64 -8.02 -27.15 -13.16
C LYS A 64 -7.26 -27.07 -11.82
N SER A 65 -6.43 -28.08 -11.51
CA SER A 65 -5.60 -28.11 -10.30
C SER A 65 -4.66 -26.90 -10.20
N THR A 66 -4.05 -26.51 -11.33
CA THR A 66 -3.19 -25.32 -11.40
C THR A 66 -3.99 -24.05 -11.13
N LEU A 67 -5.19 -23.93 -11.71
CA LEU A 67 -6.07 -22.77 -11.49
C LEU A 67 -6.56 -22.67 -10.04
N ASP A 68 -6.87 -23.80 -9.41
CA ASP A 68 -7.28 -23.86 -8.00
C ASP A 68 -6.12 -23.44 -7.07
N GLY A 69 -4.89 -23.88 -7.37
CA GLY A 69 -3.68 -23.43 -6.68
C GLY A 69 -3.44 -21.92 -6.79
N LEU A 70 -3.57 -21.36 -8.00
CA LEU A 70 -3.49 -19.91 -8.22
C LEU A 70 -4.59 -19.16 -7.46
N THR A 71 -5.79 -19.71 -7.42
CA THR A 71 -6.93 -19.14 -6.67
C THR A 71 -6.64 -19.07 -5.17
N ALA A 72 -6.08 -20.14 -4.60
CA ALA A 72 -5.72 -20.19 -3.20
C ALA A 72 -4.62 -19.17 -2.86
N MET A 73 -3.61 -19.01 -3.73
CA MET A 73 -2.55 -18.02 -3.53
C MET A 73 -3.07 -16.58 -3.62
N ALA A 74 -3.89 -16.27 -4.62
CA ALA A 74 -4.49 -14.93 -4.75
C ALA A 74 -5.26 -14.51 -3.50
N ARG A 75 -6.00 -15.45 -2.88
CA ARG A 75 -6.70 -15.21 -1.60
C ARG A 75 -5.76 -14.86 -0.44
N ARG A 76 -4.58 -15.49 -0.35
CA ARG A 76 -3.59 -15.17 0.70
C ARG A 76 -3.05 -13.74 0.57
N TYR A 77 -2.96 -13.24 -0.66
CA TYR A 77 -2.55 -11.87 -0.95
C TYR A 77 -3.71 -10.87 -0.95
N HIS A 78 -4.93 -11.31 -0.62
CA HIS A 78 -6.14 -10.46 -0.64
C HIS A 78 -6.38 -9.74 -1.98
N ILE A 79 -5.96 -10.35 -3.09
CA ILE A 79 -6.15 -9.82 -4.45
C ILE A 79 -6.96 -10.77 -5.32
N SER A 80 -7.47 -10.26 -6.43
CA SER A 80 -8.19 -11.09 -7.41
C SER A 80 -7.24 -12.07 -8.10
N ARG A 81 -7.80 -13.16 -8.65
CA ARG A 81 -7.01 -14.17 -9.37
C ARG A 81 -6.33 -13.61 -10.61
N SER A 82 -7.03 -12.78 -11.38
CA SER A 82 -6.48 -12.10 -12.56
C SER A 82 -5.36 -11.16 -12.18
N GLU A 83 -5.50 -10.43 -11.08
CA GLU A 83 -4.45 -9.55 -10.56
C GLU A 83 -3.21 -10.33 -10.12
N TYR A 84 -3.39 -11.41 -9.36
CA TYR A 84 -2.29 -12.29 -8.98
C TYR A 84 -1.56 -12.86 -10.20
N MET A 85 -2.28 -13.28 -11.24
CA MET A 85 -1.68 -13.74 -12.50
C MET A 85 -0.90 -12.64 -13.21
N ARG A 86 -1.46 -11.41 -13.29
CA ARG A 86 -0.76 -10.26 -13.90
C ARG A 86 0.56 -9.96 -13.18
N ARG A 87 0.53 -9.90 -11.84
CA ARG A 87 1.74 -9.63 -11.05
C ARG A 87 2.79 -10.74 -11.21
N LYS A 88 2.37 -12.00 -11.26
CA LYS A 88 3.28 -13.14 -11.48
C LYS A 88 3.91 -13.11 -12.88
N LEU A 89 3.15 -12.72 -13.91
CA LEU A 89 3.66 -12.57 -15.27
C LEU A 89 4.62 -11.37 -15.40
N ALA A 90 4.34 -10.29 -14.68
CA ALA A 90 5.19 -9.09 -14.64
C ALA A 90 6.44 -9.23 -13.73
N GLY A 91 6.60 -10.36 -13.01
CA GLY A 91 7.70 -10.55 -12.06
C GLY A 91 7.61 -9.67 -10.81
N ALA A 92 6.41 -9.21 -10.46
CA ALA A 92 6.15 -8.28 -9.35
C ALA A 92 5.75 -8.98 -8.03
N ILE A 93 5.97 -10.30 -7.93
CA ILE A 93 5.80 -11.18 -6.74
C ILE A 93 6.70 -12.40 -6.89
#